data_AF-K1Y8S5-F1
#
_entry.id   AF-K1Y8S5-F1
#
_cell.length_a   1.000
_cell.length_b   1.000
_cell.length_c   1.000
_cell.angle_alpha   90.00
_cell.angle_beta   90.00
_cell.angle_gamma   90.00
#
_symmetry.space_group_name_H-M   'P 1'
#
loop_
_entity.id
_entity.type
_entity.pdbx_description
1 polymer ?
#
loop_
_entity_poly.entity_id
_entity_poly.type
_entity_poly.pdbx_seq_one_letter_code
_entity_poly.pdbx_strand_id
1 'polypeptide(L)'
;MLMKIFNKGQVVIPVDIRKQFGITIGDYLDVSLNQEKKCIELHHVEDNFTSKDLAGSLSHYKINKKFPTGSEIKKLFAESLFNAQ
;
A
#
# COMPACT_ATOMS: atom_id res chain seq x y z
N MET A 1 26.37 -13.67 6.42
CA MET A 1 26.08 -14.62 5.32
C MET A 1 26.35 -13.91 4.00
N LEU A 2 27.15 -14.49 3.11
CA LEU A 2 27.50 -13.89 1.81
C LEU A 2 26.62 -14.51 0.73
N MET A 3 25.92 -13.68 -0.04
CA MET A 3 25.04 -14.13 -1.12
C MET A 3 25.53 -13.57 -2.46
N LYS A 4 25.34 -14.37 -3.52
CA LYS A 4 25.63 -13.94 -4.89
C LYS A 4 24.43 -13.21 -5.48
N ILE A 5 24.69 -12.16 -6.24
CA ILE A 5 23.70 -11.51 -7.11
C ILE A 5 23.56 -12.36 -8.39
N PHE A 6 22.34 -12.79 -8.68
CA PHE A 6 21.97 -13.50 -9.89
C PHE A 6 21.60 -12.51 -11.00
N ASN A 7 21.31 -13.05 -12.19
CA ASN A 7 20.95 -12.26 -13.36
C ASN A 7 19.81 -11.27 -13.03
N LYS A 8 19.89 -10.08 -13.62
CA LYS A 8 18.91 -9.00 -13.44
C LYS A 8 18.80 -8.48 -11.98
N GLY A 9 19.85 -8.63 -11.18
CA GLY A 9 19.89 -8.08 -9.81
C GLY A 9 19.14 -8.91 -8.78
N GLN A 10 18.77 -10.15 -9.10
CA GLN A 10 18.04 -11.01 -8.18
C GLN A 10 18.95 -11.51 -7.04
N VAL A 11 18.45 -11.51 -5.82
CA VAL A 11 19.12 -12.09 -4.65
C VAL A 11 18.20 -13.13 -4.04
N VAL A 12 18.74 -14.32 -3.77
CA VAL A 12 17.97 -15.39 -3.12
C VAL A 12 17.86 -15.09 -1.63
N ILE A 13 16.63 -15.03 -1.11
CA ILE A 13 16.36 -15.00 0.32
C ILE A 13 16.35 -16.45 0.84
N PRO A 14 17.30 -16.85 1.71
CA PRO A 14 17.37 -18.22 2.21
C PRO A 14 16.16 -18.62 3.05
N VAL A 15 15.91 -19.94 3.12
CA VAL A 15 14.75 -20.52 3.81
C VAL A 15 14.63 -20.05 5.25
N ASP A 16 15.74 -19.93 5.98
CA ASP A 16 15.71 -19.58 7.39
C ASP A 16 15.25 -18.13 7.61
N ILE A 17 15.71 -17.21 6.76
CA ILE A 17 15.26 -15.82 6.76
C ILE A 17 13.78 -15.75 6.37
N ARG A 18 13.36 -16.48 5.32
CA ARG A 18 11.96 -16.52 4.92
C ARG A 18 11.04 -16.99 6.04
N LYS A 19 11.43 -18.03 6.78
CA LYS A 19 10.65 -18.53 7.92
C LYS A 19 10.56 -17.53 9.06
N GLN A 20 11.66 -16.85 9.39
CA GLN A 20 11.69 -15.84 10.45
C GLN A 20 10.82 -14.62 10.13
N PHE A 21 10.79 -14.22 8.85
CA PHE A 21 10.03 -13.07 8.37
C PHE A 21 8.64 -13.42 7.81
N GLY A 22 8.24 -14.69 7.87
CA GLY A 22 6.94 -15.16 7.37
C GLY A 22 6.75 -14.99 5.86
N ILE A 23 7.82 -14.97 5.06
CA ILE A 23 7.78 -14.75 3.61
C ILE A 23 7.54 -16.08 2.88
N THR A 24 6.53 -16.12 2.03
CA THR A 24 6.17 -17.25 1.18
C THR A 24 6.40 -16.95 -0.30
N ILE A 25 6.41 -18.00 -1.13
CA ILE A 25 6.62 -17.85 -2.57
C ILE A 25 5.33 -17.27 -3.18
N GLY A 26 5.46 -16.14 -3.87
CA GLY A 26 4.32 -15.42 -4.45
C GLY A 26 3.96 -14.15 -3.70
N ASP A 27 4.54 -13.92 -2.52
CA ASP A 27 4.32 -12.68 -1.76
C ASP A 27 4.91 -11.47 -2.49
N TYR A 28 4.17 -10.36 -2.41
CA TYR A 28 4.68 -9.05 -2.77
C TYR A 28 5.35 -8.44 -1.55
N LEU A 29 6.56 -7.90 -1.74
CA LEU A 29 7.33 -7.20 -0.73
C LEU A 29 7.65 -5.80 -1.24
N ASP A 30 7.60 -4.83 -0.35
CA ASP A 30 8.09 -3.48 -0.63
C ASP A 30 9.59 -3.41 -0.37
N VAL A 31 10.31 -2.65 -1.20
CA VAL A 31 11.77 -2.59 -1.20
C VAL A 31 12.21 -1.15 -1.07
N SER A 32 12.84 -0.81 0.06
CA SER A 32 13.36 0.54 0.30
C SER A 32 14.87 0.55 0.48
N LEU A 33 15.49 1.67 0.15
CA LEU A 33 16.92 1.89 0.34
C LEU A 33 17.16 2.69 1.61
N ASN A 34 17.83 2.10 2.59
CA ASN A 34 18.33 2.83 3.75
C ASN A 34 19.75 3.34 3.45
N GLN A 35 19.87 4.62 3.12
CA GLN A 35 21.15 5.23 2.76
C GLN A 35 22.13 5.32 3.93
N GLU A 36 21.63 5.54 5.15
CA GLU A 36 22.46 5.66 6.36
C GLU A 36 23.13 4.33 6.70
N LYS A 37 22.35 3.25 6.68
CA LYS A 37 22.85 1.89 6.94
C LYS A 37 23.45 1.21 5.71
N LYS A 38 23.32 1.84 4.53
CA LYS A 38 23.73 1.31 3.23
C LYS A 38 23.18 -0.10 2.97
N CYS A 39 21.91 -0.30 3.27
CA CYS A 39 21.23 -1.59 3.09
C CYS A 39 19.89 -1.43 2.37
N ILE A 40 19.43 -2.55 1.81
CA ILE A 40 18.08 -2.68 1.28
C ILE A 40 17.21 -3.26 2.38
N GLU A 41 16.08 -2.63 2.65
CA GLU A 41 15.08 -3.10 3.60
C GLU A 41 13.89 -3.68 2.83
N LEU A 42 13.35 -4.79 3.33
CA LEU A 42 12.20 -5.47 2.77
C LEU A 42 11.07 -5.41 3.80
N HIS A 43 9.89 -4.97 3.37
CA HIS A 43 8.71 -4.82 4.22
C HIS A 43 7.53 -5.60 3.62
N HIS A 44 6.64 -6.10 4.47
CA HIS A 44 5.36 -6.62 3.95
C HIS A 44 4.55 -5.45 3.42
N VAL A 45 3.85 -5.67 2.32
CA VAL A 45 3.06 -4.62 1.66
C VAL A 45 1.99 -4.06 2.62
N GLU A 46 1.46 -4.88 3.52
CA GLU A 46 0.48 -4.47 4.54
C GLU A 46 1.05 -3.46 5.54
N ASP A 47 2.36 -3.50 5.82
CA ASP A 47 3.00 -2.63 6.81
C ASP A 47 3.13 -1.18 6.33
N ASN A 48 3.16 -0.96 5.01
CA ASN A 48 3.28 0.38 4.39
C ASN A 48 1.95 0.99 3.96
N PHE A 49 0.83 0.25 4.03
CA PHE A 49 -0.51 0.80 3.79
C PHE A 49 -1.05 1.54 5.02
N THR A 50 -0.33 2.55 5.51
CA THR A 50 -0.99 3.63 6.24
C THR A 50 -1.86 4.40 5.25
N SER A 51 -3.15 4.06 5.24
CA SER A 51 -4.29 4.73 4.59
C SER A 51 -4.31 6.27 4.67
N LYS A 52 -3.39 6.89 5.40
CA LYS A 52 -3.12 8.34 5.41
C LYS A 52 -2.66 8.90 4.06
N ASP A 53 -1.92 8.14 3.25
CA ASP A 53 -1.40 8.69 1.98
C ASP A 53 -2.49 8.79 0.91
N LEU A 54 -3.46 7.86 0.91
CA LEU A 54 -4.68 7.97 0.08
C LEU A 54 -5.66 9.03 0.62
N ALA A 55 -5.62 9.29 1.94
CA ALA A 55 -6.43 10.33 2.53
C ALA A 55 -5.98 11.73 2.08
N GLY A 56 -4.76 11.91 1.58
CA GLY A 56 -4.23 13.22 1.15
C GLY A 56 -5.08 13.88 0.05
N SER A 57 -5.39 13.18 -1.04
CA SER A 57 -6.13 13.78 -2.17
C SER A 57 -7.61 14.06 -1.85
N LEU A 58 -8.20 13.28 -0.94
CA LEU A 58 -9.60 13.40 -0.52
C LEU A 58 -9.79 14.15 0.82
N SER A 59 -8.71 14.51 1.50
CA SER A 59 -8.73 15.16 2.82
C SER A 59 -9.46 16.49 2.78
N HIS A 60 -9.24 17.29 1.73
CA HIS A 60 -9.89 18.59 1.53
C HIS A 60 -11.41 18.50 1.36
N TYR A 61 -11.95 17.36 0.91
CA TYR A 61 -13.39 17.18 0.74
C TYR A 61 -14.13 16.99 2.06
N LYS A 62 -13.42 16.62 3.14
CA LYS A 62 -14.02 16.30 4.44
C LYS A 62 -14.08 17.49 5.40
N ILE A 63 -13.29 18.55 5.18
CA ILE A 63 -13.00 19.58 6.19
C ILE A 63 -14.26 20.35 6.68
N ASN A 64 -15.34 20.43 5.89
CA ASN A 64 -16.55 21.16 6.29
C ASN A 64 -17.87 20.48 5.89
N LYS A 65 -17.85 19.19 5.56
CA LYS A 65 -19.07 18.47 5.13
C LYS A 65 -19.54 17.50 6.21
N LYS A 66 -20.74 17.73 6.75
CA LYS A 66 -21.45 16.72 7.55
C LYS A 66 -21.72 15.50 6.66
N PHE A 67 -21.59 14.31 7.23
CA PHE A 67 -21.92 13.08 6.52
C PHE A 67 -23.41 13.11 6.14
N PRO A 68 -23.77 12.85 4.87
CA PRO A 68 -25.15 12.95 4.42
C PRO A 68 -26.03 11.92 5.12
N THR A 69 -27.27 12.32 5.37
CA THR A 69 -28.35 11.46 5.88
C THR A 69 -28.80 10.47 4.81
N GLY A 70 -29.44 9.36 5.21
CA GLY A 70 -29.87 8.31 4.27
C GLY A 70 -30.80 8.81 3.15
N SER A 71 -31.60 9.84 3.41
CA SER A 71 -32.43 10.53 2.40
C SER A 71 -31.60 11.33 1.39
N GLU A 72 -30.55 12.00 1.84
CA GLU A 72 -29.64 12.78 0.99
C GLU A 72 -28.81 11.87 0.09
N ILE A 73 -28.37 10.72 0.61
CA ILE A 73 -27.66 9.69 -0.17
C ILE A 73 -28.56 9.19 -1.32
N LYS A 74 -29.83 8.85 -1.04
CA LYS A 74 -30.76 8.40 -2.08
C LYS A 74 -30.98 9.45 -3.17
N LYS A 75 -31.08 10.73 -2.77
CA LYS A 75 -31.24 11.85 -3.71
C LYS A 75 -30.00 12.04 -4.59
N LEU A 76 -28.81 12.07 -4.00
CA LEU A 76 -27.54 12.19 -4.72
C LEU A 76 -27.31 10.99 -5.66
N PHE A 77 -27.69 9.78 -5.24
CA PHE A 77 -27.57 8.59 -6.06
C PHE A 77 -28.47 8.67 -7.30
N ALA A 78 -29.73 9.10 -7.13
CA ALA A 78 -30.64 9.34 -8.24
C ALA A 78 -30.09 10.41 -9.20
N GLU A 79 -29.65 11.56 -8.69
CA GLU A 79 -29.08 12.65 -9.51
C GLU A 79 -27.79 12.23 -10.24
N SER A 80 -26.96 11.38 -9.64
CA SER A 80 -25.71 10.90 -10.26
C SER A 80 -25.94 9.93 -11.42
N LEU A 81 -27.02 9.13 -11.37
CA LEU A 81 -27.38 8.21 -12.45
C LEU A 81 -27.92 8.93 -13.69
N PHE A 82 -28.46 10.15 -13.55
CA PHE A 82 -29.00 10.94 -14.66
C PHE A 82 -27.98 11.89 -15.31
N ASN A 83 -26.89 12.23 -14.63
CA ASN A 83 -25.82 13.10 -15.17
C ASN A 83 -24.62 12.33 -15.75
N ALA A 84 -24.77 11.02 -16.01
CA ALA A 84 -23.77 10.18 -16.67
C ALA A 84 -24.02 9.99 -18.18
N GLN A 85 -24.65 10.98 -18.84
CA GLN A 85 -24.82 11.04 -20.30
C GLN A 85 -24.10 12.26 -20.89
#